data_AF-A0A662VDG9-F1
#
_entry.id   AF-A0A662VDG9-F1
#
_cell.length_a   1.000
_cell.length_b   1.000
_cell.length_c   1.000
_cell.angle_alpha   90.00
_cell.angle_beta   90.00
_cell.angle_gamma   90.00
#
_symmetry.space_group_name_H-M   'P 1'
#
loop_
_entity.id
_entity.type
_entity.pdbx_description
1 polymer ?
#
loop_
_entity_poly.entity_id
_entity_poly.type
_entity_poly.pdbx_seq_one_letter_code
_entity_poly.pdbx_strand_id
1 'polypeptide(L)'
;GKEFFIDFKNENMIAWKAPGEPIAMVPDLICLMTIEGQPLTNADVTEGLKIAVIGIPASEKWRKHPKGFDVWRHILEKIGYTGPYKPIEKLIS
;
A
#
# COMPACT_ATOMS: atom_id res chain seq x y z
N GLY A 1 3.99 10.43 18.17
CA GLY A 1 4.38 9.49 17.11
C GLY A 1 3.97 10.03 15.77
N LYS A 2 4.34 9.38 14.66
CA LYS A 2 3.68 9.59 13.37
C LYS A 2 2.65 8.47 13.20
N GLU A 3 1.47 8.83 12.71
CA GLU A 3 0.40 7.87 12.44
C GLU A 3 0.21 7.75 10.92
N PHE A 4 -0.24 6.58 10.50
CA PHE A 4 -0.59 6.26 9.13
C PHE A 4 -1.67 5.18 9.16
N PHE A 5 -2.45 5.08 8.10
CA PHE A 5 -3.52 4.10 7.97
C PHE A 5 -3.46 3.43 6.60
N ILE A 6 -3.98 2.21 6.53
CA ILE A 6 -3.92 1.37 5.33
C ILE A 6 -5.35 0.93 5.00
N ASP A 7 -5.80 1.24 3.79
CA ASP A 7 -7.03 0.65 3.26
C ASP A 7 -6.69 -0.66 2.54
N PHE A 8 -7.48 -1.68 2.82
CA PHE A 8 -7.26 -3.02 2.28
C PHE A 8 -8.54 -3.68 1.78
N LYS A 9 -8.38 -4.71 0.93
CA LYS A 9 -9.43 -5.67 0.57
C LYS A 9 -8.99 -7.06 0.96
N ASN A 10 -8.52 -7.85 -0.01
CA ASN A 10 -7.77 -9.07 0.31
C ASN A 10 -6.31 -8.70 0.59
N GLU A 11 -5.75 -7.80 -0.20
CA GLU A 11 -4.42 -7.21 -0.03
C GLU A 11 -4.50 -5.74 0.42
N ASN A 12 -3.38 -5.20 0.91
CA ASN A 12 -3.23 -3.77 1.21
C ASN A 12 -3.24 -2.97 -0.09
N MET A 13 -4.17 -2.03 -0.22
CA MET A 13 -4.40 -1.29 -1.46
C MET A 13 -3.61 0.02 -1.48
N ILE A 14 -3.65 0.77 -0.39
CA ILE A 14 -3.04 2.09 -0.29
C ILE A 14 -2.74 2.41 1.18
N ALA A 15 -1.56 2.97 1.42
CA ALA A 15 -1.15 3.47 2.71
C ALA A 15 -1.13 5.00 2.67
N TRP A 16 -1.63 5.62 3.73
CA TRP A 16 -1.84 7.06 3.82
C TRP A 16 -1.11 7.62 5.04
N LYS A 17 -0.46 8.77 4.85
CA LYS A 17 0.01 9.61 5.95
C LYS A 17 -1.11 10.49 6.51
N ALA A 18 -1.98 10.96 5.62
CA ALA A 18 -3.18 11.72 5.90
C ALA A 18 -4.17 11.52 4.73
N PRO A 19 -5.46 11.87 4.86
CA PRO A 19 -6.39 11.84 3.74
C PRO A 19 -5.86 12.62 2.53
N GLY A 20 -5.72 11.95 1.38
CA GLY A 20 -5.17 12.55 0.16
C GLY A 20 -3.63 12.57 0.06
N GLU A 21 -2.91 12.14 1.11
CA GLU A 21 -1.44 12.03 1.14
C GLU A 21 -1.00 10.55 1.15
N PRO A 22 -0.96 9.88 -0.03
CA PRO A 22 -0.50 8.50 -0.09
C PRO A 22 1.00 8.40 0.12
N ILE A 23 1.44 7.33 0.79
CA ILE A 23 2.86 6.99 0.97
C ILE A 23 3.26 5.69 0.26
N ALA A 24 2.28 4.83 -0.08
CA ALA A 24 2.44 3.66 -0.93
C ALA A 24 1.08 3.28 -1.53
N MET A 25 1.05 2.69 -2.73
CA MET A 25 -0.18 2.23 -3.37
C MET A 25 0.10 1.10 -4.35
N VAL A 26 -0.89 0.25 -4.57
CA VAL A 26 -0.86 -0.73 -5.66
C VAL A 26 -0.56 -0.04 -7.01
N PRO A 27 0.25 -0.65 -7.89
CA PRO A 27 0.79 -2.02 -7.82
C PRO A 27 1.99 -2.23 -6.90
N ASP A 28 2.53 -1.21 -6.22
CA ASP A 28 3.59 -1.43 -5.24
C ASP A 28 3.01 -2.23 -4.06
N LEU A 29 3.78 -3.18 -3.52
CA LEU A 29 3.30 -4.02 -2.42
C LEU A 29 3.43 -3.29 -1.09
N ILE A 30 2.43 -3.48 -0.24
CA ILE A 30 2.46 -3.06 1.17
C ILE A 30 2.32 -4.34 1.99
N CYS A 31 3.43 -4.80 2.56
CA CYS A 31 3.52 -6.05 3.30
C CYS A 31 3.58 -5.79 4.81
N LEU A 32 2.93 -6.66 5.59
CA LEU A 32 3.01 -6.65 7.04
C LEU A 32 3.94 -7.77 7.50
N MET A 33 4.72 -7.51 8.54
CA MET A 33 5.71 -8.45 9.04
C MET A 33 5.87 -8.27 10.56
N THR A 34 6.14 -9.34 11.31
CA THR A 34 6.58 -9.22 12.69
C THR A 34 7.95 -8.56 12.76
N ILE A 35 8.33 -8.04 13.94
CA ILE A 35 9.66 -7.45 14.14
C ILE A 35 10.80 -8.48 14.02
N GLU A 36 10.49 -9.78 14.14
CA GLU A 36 11.42 -10.91 13.95
C GLU A 36 11.49 -11.39 12.49
N GLY A 37 10.73 -10.78 11.58
CA GLY A 37 10.82 -11.08 10.15
C GLY A 37 9.80 -12.08 9.60
N GLN A 38 8.76 -12.45 10.36
CA GLN A 38 7.73 -13.36 9.86
C GLN A 38 6.62 -12.58 9.13
N PRO A 39 6.22 -12.99 7.91
CA PRO A 39 5.16 -12.30 7.18
C PRO A 39 3.81 -12.44 7.89
N LEU A 40 2.98 -11.41 7.77
CA LEU A 40 1.63 -11.36 8.32
C LEU A 40 0.62 -11.03 7.22
N THR A 41 -0.55 -11.63 7.31
CA THR A 41 -1.74 -11.20 6.58
C THR A 41 -2.52 -10.17 7.40
N ASN A 42 -3.46 -9.46 6.77
CA ASN A 42 -4.34 -8.53 7.49
C ASN A 42 -5.18 -9.22 8.57
N ALA A 43 -5.48 -10.52 8.42
CA ALA A 43 -6.25 -11.30 9.40
C ALA A 43 -5.43 -11.67 10.65
N ASP A 44 -4.10 -11.68 10.56
CA ASP A 44 -3.22 -12.00 11.69
C ASP A 44 -3.00 -10.78 12.62
N VAL A 45 -3.33 -9.58 12.15
CA VAL A 45 -3.07 -8.33 12.88
C VAL A 45 -4.14 -8.08 13.93
N THR A 46 -3.67 -7.85 15.16
CA THR A 46 -4.51 -7.52 16.32
C THR A 46 -3.93 -6.31 17.06
N GLU A 47 -4.76 -5.61 17.83
CA GLU A 47 -4.33 -4.46 18.62
C GLU A 47 -3.20 -4.84 19.58
N GLY A 48 -2.20 -3.96 19.69
CA GLY A 48 -1.01 -4.18 20.53
C GLY A 48 0.11 -5.00 19.87
N LEU A 49 -0.14 -5.61 18.70
CA LEU A 49 0.90 -6.31 17.96
C LEU A 49 1.92 -5.30 17.39
N LYS A 50 3.21 -5.53 17.68
CA LYS A 50 4.30 -4.77 17.07
C LYS A 50 4.62 -5.36 15.71
N ILE A 51 4.42 -4.57 14.66
CA ILE A 51 4.67 -4.98 13.28
C ILE A 51 5.58 -3.99 12.57
N ALA A 52 6.23 -4.46 11.52
CA ALA A 52 6.83 -3.64 10.48
C ALA A 52 5.90 -3.61 9.26
N VAL A 53 5.78 -2.44 8.64
CA VAL A 53 5.12 -2.25 7.34
C VAL A 53 6.20 -2.00 6.30
N ILE A 54 6.23 -2.81 5.26
CA ILE A 54 7.25 -2.76 4.21
C ILE A 54 6.60 -2.41 2.88
N GLY A 55 7.09 -1.34 2.26
CA GLY A 55 6.75 -0.99 0.89
C GLY A 55 7.76 -1.61 -0.09
N ILE A 56 7.28 -2.30 -1.12
CA ILE A 56 8.13 -2.93 -2.14
C ILE A 56 7.72 -2.44 -3.53
N PRO A 57 8.68 -1.92 -4.34
CA PRO A 57 8.44 -1.56 -5.73
C PRO A 57 7.77 -2.68 -6.52
N ALA A 58 6.72 -2.34 -7.25
CA ALA A 58 6.08 -3.20 -8.23
C ALA A 58 7.09 -3.63 -9.30
N SER A 59 6.90 -4.83 -9.84
CA SER A 59 7.73 -5.26 -10.97
C SER A 59 7.57 -4.33 -12.18
N GLU A 60 8.63 -4.23 -12.98
CA GLU A 60 8.64 -3.43 -14.21
C GLU A 60 7.50 -3.77 -15.17
N LYS A 61 7.02 -5.03 -15.17
CA LYS A 61 5.88 -5.46 -16.00
C LYS A 61 4.60 -4.71 -15.62
N TRP A 62 4.33 -4.55 -14.32
CA TRP A 62 3.18 -3.79 -13.84
C TRP A 62 3.33 -2.29 -14.12
N ARG A 63 4.53 -1.74 -13.91
CA ARG A 63 4.81 -0.31 -14.08
C ARG A 63 4.77 0.15 -15.53
N LYS A 64 5.27 -0.68 -16.47
CA LYS A 64 5.36 -0.34 -17.90
C LYS A 64 4.10 -0.66 -18.69
N HIS A 65 3.25 -1.55 -18.20
CA HIS A 65 2.02 -1.88 -18.91
C HIS A 65 1.04 -0.69 -18.83
N PRO A 66 0.53 -0.18 -19.97
CA PRO A 66 -0.29 1.05 -19.98
C PRO A 66 -1.59 0.92 -19.17
N LYS A 67 -2.09 -0.31 -19.01
CA LYS A 67 -3.28 -0.64 -18.19
C LYS A 67 -2.95 -1.29 -16.85
N GLY A 68 -1.67 -1.29 -16.44
CA GLY A 68 -1.25 -1.98 -15.20
C GLY A 68 -1.99 -1.43 -13.98
N PHE A 69 -2.00 -0.11 -13.82
CA PHE A 69 -2.72 0.55 -12.72
C PHE A 69 -4.25 0.45 -12.83
N ASP A 70 -4.80 0.36 -14.05
CA ASP A 70 -6.26 0.37 -14.27
C ASP A 70 -6.96 -0.82 -13.61
N VAL A 71 -6.24 -1.91 -13.35
CA VAL A 71 -6.72 -3.06 -12.56
C VAL A 71 -7.25 -2.63 -11.19
N TRP A 72 -6.59 -1.68 -10.53
CA TRP A 72 -6.96 -1.22 -9.18
C TRP A 72 -7.62 0.15 -9.15
N ARG A 73 -7.55 0.94 -10.23
CA ARG A 73 -8.10 2.30 -10.29
C ARG A 73 -9.51 2.40 -9.72
N HIS A 74 -10.42 1.54 -10.17
CA HIS A 74 -11.82 1.55 -9.73
C HIS A 74 -12.01 1.19 -8.24
N ILE A 75 -11.07 0.47 -7.63
CA ILE A 75 -11.07 0.15 -6.20
C ILE A 75 -10.56 1.36 -5.41
N LEU A 76 -9.45 1.95 -5.88
CA LEU A 76 -8.84 3.14 -5.28
C LEU A 76 -9.79 4.35 -5.30
N GLU A 77 -10.54 4.54 -6.39
CA GLU A 77 -11.57 5.59 -6.49
C GLU A 77 -12.65 5.44 -5.42
N LYS A 78 -13.09 4.21 -5.13
CA LYS A 78 -14.07 3.91 -4.05
C LYS A 78 -13.49 4.15 -2.66
N ILE A 79 -12.17 4.05 -2.50
CA ILE A 79 -11.44 4.36 -1.26
C ILE A 79 -11.16 5.88 -1.15
N GLY A 80 -11.38 6.65 -2.22
CA GLY A 80 -11.22 8.10 -2.24
C GLY A 80 -9.93 8.59 -2.93
N TYR A 81 -9.14 7.70 -3.53
CA TYR A 81 -7.98 8.07 -4.34
C TYR A 81 -8.35 8.14 -5.83
N THR A 82 -8.37 9.35 -6.39
CA THR A 82 -8.67 9.62 -7.81
C THR A 82 -7.43 10.02 -8.62
N GLY A 83 -6.24 9.98 -8.00
CA GLY A 83 -4.97 10.35 -8.63
C GLY A 83 -4.39 9.26 -9.53
N PRO A 84 -3.31 9.58 -10.27
CA PRO A 84 -2.58 8.59 -11.05
C PRO A 84 -1.75 7.66 -10.15
N TYR A 85 -1.28 6.54 -10.68
CA TYR A 85 -0.23 5.77 -10.01
C TYR A 85 0.99 6.66 -9.75
N LYS A 86 1.51 6.60 -8.52
CA LYS A 86 2.79 7.20 -8.13
C LYS A 86 3.67 6.09 -7.55
N PRO A 87 4.83 5.79 -8.16
CA PRO A 87 5.76 4.82 -7.60
C PRO A 87 6.16 5.21 -6.18
N ILE A 88 6.26 4.21 -5.30
CA ILE A 88 6.58 4.41 -3.88
C ILE A 88 7.84 5.26 -3.65
N GLU A 89 8.85 5.12 -4.52
CA GLU A 89 10.10 5.88 -4.48
C GLU A 89 9.91 7.39 -4.74
N LYS A 90 8.73 7.81 -5.22
CA LYS A 90 8.33 9.21 -5.42
C LYS A 90 7.40 9.73 -4.33
N LEU A 91 6.97 8.87 -3.41
CA LEU A 91 6.06 9.21 -2.31
C LEU A 91 6.77 9.35 -0.96
N ILE A 92 7.96 8.75 -0.84
CA ILE A 92 8.79 8.85 0.36
C ILE A 92 9.64 10.13 0.25
N SER A 93 9.39 11.09 1.15
CA SER A 93 10.17 12.31 1.34
C SER A 93 10.71 12.41 2.76
#